data_AF-A0A2P6W3K0-F1
#
_entry.id   AF-A0A2P6W3K0-F1
#
_cell.length_a   1.000
_cell.length_b   1.000
_cell.length_c   1.000
_cell.angle_alpha   90.00
_cell.angle_beta   90.00
_cell.angle_gamma   90.00
#
_symmetry.space_group_name_H-M   'P 1'
#
loop_
_entity.id
_entity.type
_entity.pdbx_description
1 polymer ?
#
loop_
_entity_poly.entity_id
_entity_poly.type
_entity_poly.pdbx_seq_one_letter_code
_entity_poly.pdbx_strand_id
1 'polypeptide(L)'
;MTYICPVCDEKMSSEKGMNLHQKKEHTEEEIKQAEKEEESSSNESEDTDQEETQKQEKENVTEETEKVDEGETKETKNENENKSETTDTETESQNEVADMEKENENEDTENQTDDQGDETDLSDLGKVKEEINDISESIEEQKQEKEAETETNSKDQEDALNEEEEEVEEMETGNEKVDEDMEIDPSEIDLDDIEIDDDSEDIEDLEVEEPDTEPVQYEDTDIENEMGDLLEKVNEMDEKVAKAVKAKEKRKKAETEVEELKKQKEEMKKNIEKLQKKEVEEKQKLRDIKNKGKKLNVKIHKIEENVTGLEERKKGLKQDISDLREEKKSLKKDIKRISSNMEKLKQNLGELQN
;
A
#
# COMPACT_ATOMS: atom_id res chain seq x y z
N MET A 1 -8.39 19.45 17.51
CA MET A 1 -9.12 19.64 16.24
C MET A 1 -10.40 18.82 16.37
N THR A 2 -11.56 19.43 16.18
CA THR A 2 -12.85 18.71 16.15
C THR A 2 -13.17 18.33 14.72
N TYR A 3 -13.54 17.09 14.49
CA TYR A 3 -13.90 16.56 13.17
C TYR A 3 -15.43 16.61 13.03
N ILE A 4 -15.93 17.00 11.86
CA ILE A 4 -17.38 17.07 11.59
C ILE A 4 -17.67 16.06 10.48
N CYS A 5 -18.60 15.14 10.72
CA CYS A 5 -19.03 14.20 9.69
C CYS A 5 -19.75 14.95 8.56
N PRO A 6 -19.30 14.86 7.29
CA PRO A 6 -19.92 15.61 6.20
C PRO A 6 -21.30 15.08 5.80
N VAL A 7 -21.74 13.95 6.36
CA VAL A 7 -23.01 13.29 6.03
C VAL A 7 -24.12 13.66 7.03
N CYS A 8 -23.80 13.76 8.33
CA CYS A 8 -24.78 13.99 9.39
C CYS A 8 -24.46 15.21 10.31
N ASP A 9 -23.37 15.93 10.03
CA ASP A 9 -22.90 17.10 10.80
C ASP A 9 -22.55 16.84 12.28
N GLU A 10 -22.42 15.58 12.71
CA GLU A 10 -22.01 15.27 14.08
C GLU A 10 -20.52 15.58 14.35
N LYS A 11 -20.26 16.13 15.54
CA LYS A 11 -18.92 16.53 15.99
C LYS A 11 -18.22 15.40 16.74
N MET A 12 -17.05 15.03 16.25
CA MET A 12 -16.19 14.00 16.82
C MET A 12 -14.93 14.61 17.43
N SER A 13 -14.51 14.05 18.57
CA SER A 13 -13.29 14.44 19.28
C SER A 13 -12.01 13.81 18.69
N SER A 14 -12.14 12.82 17.80
CA SER A 14 -11.00 12.13 17.17
C SER A 14 -11.30 11.63 15.76
N GLU A 15 -10.26 11.53 14.94
CA GLU A 15 -10.31 10.99 13.57
C GLU A 15 -10.68 9.49 13.53
N LYS A 16 -10.31 8.74 14.57
CA LYS A 16 -10.71 7.33 14.72
C LYS A 16 -12.22 7.20 14.99
N GLY A 17 -12.80 8.14 15.74
CA GLY A 17 -14.24 8.24 15.92
C GLY A 17 -14.97 8.52 14.60
N MET A 18 -14.46 9.46 13.80
CA MET A 18 -15.00 9.78 12.47
C MET A 18 -14.99 8.57 11.52
N ASN A 19 -13.88 7.81 11.46
CA ASN A 19 -13.79 6.61 10.63
C ASN A 19 -14.72 5.47 11.08
N LEU A 20 -14.97 5.33 12.39
CA LEU A 20 -15.90 4.33 12.90
C LEU A 20 -17.36 4.68 12.60
N HIS A 21 -17.72 5.95 12.73
CA HIS A 21 -19.06 6.44 12.45
C HIS A 21 -19.40 6.35 10.96
N GLN A 22 -18.47 6.74 10.07
CA GLN A 22 -18.64 6.56 8.62
C GLN A 22 -18.81 5.08 8.21
N LYS A 23 -18.24 4.14 8.99
CA LYS A 23 -18.37 2.70 8.73
C LYS A 23 -19.63 2.07 9.32
N LYS A 24 -20.27 2.69 10.32
CA LYS A 24 -21.41 2.11 11.05
C LYS A 24 -22.77 2.67 10.63
N GLU A 25 -22.84 3.90 10.15
CA GLU A 25 -24.14 4.60 9.98
C GLU A 25 -24.57 4.80 8.52
N HIS A 26 -23.93 4.15 7.55
CA HIS A 26 -24.25 4.34 6.12
C HIS A 26 -24.59 3.06 5.33
N THR A 27 -24.71 1.93 6.01
CA THR A 27 -25.23 0.68 5.45
C THR A 27 -26.64 0.43 6.00
N GLU A 28 -27.63 0.99 5.30
CA GLU A 28 -29.07 0.90 5.60
C GLU A 28 -29.58 -0.57 5.64
N GLU A 29 -28.80 -1.52 5.12
CA GLU A 29 -29.08 -2.95 5.13
C GLU A 29 -28.71 -3.65 6.45
N GLU A 30 -27.70 -3.17 7.19
CA GLU A 30 -27.28 -3.80 8.45
C GLU A 30 -28.17 -3.38 9.63
N ILE A 31 -28.77 -2.18 9.56
CA ILE A 31 -29.74 -1.68 10.55
C ILE A 31 -31.03 -2.53 10.54
N LYS A 32 -31.52 -2.92 9.35
CA LYS A 32 -32.71 -3.79 9.24
C LYS A 32 -32.48 -5.20 9.77
N GLN A 33 -31.24 -5.66 9.81
CA GLN A 33 -30.89 -6.98 10.33
C GLN A 33 -30.71 -6.95 11.85
N ALA A 34 -30.14 -5.88 12.40
CA ALA A 34 -30.00 -5.69 13.86
C ALA A 34 -31.34 -5.39 14.56
N GLU A 35 -32.24 -4.61 13.96
CA GLU A 35 -33.59 -4.36 14.51
C GLU A 35 -34.42 -5.65 14.60
N LYS A 36 -34.17 -6.62 13.72
CA LYS A 36 -34.84 -7.92 13.72
C LYS A 36 -34.29 -8.87 14.81
N GLU A 37 -33.07 -8.64 15.27
CA GLU A 37 -32.45 -9.41 16.35
C GLU A 37 -32.78 -8.81 17.74
N GLU A 38 -32.92 -7.48 17.86
CA GLU A 38 -33.30 -6.83 19.13
C GLU A 38 -34.78 -7.04 19.52
N GLU A 39 -35.71 -7.26 18.58
CA GLU A 39 -37.10 -7.63 18.91
C GLU A 39 -37.24 -9.06 19.46
N SER A 40 -36.20 -9.89 19.37
CA SER A 40 -36.22 -11.28 19.86
C SER A 40 -35.61 -11.48 21.25
N SER A 41 -34.93 -10.47 21.81
CA SER A 41 -34.20 -10.60 23.08
C SER A 41 -34.83 -9.85 24.27
N SER A 42 -36.01 -9.24 24.13
CA SER A 42 -36.62 -8.43 25.19
C SER A 42 -37.67 -9.15 26.05
N ASN A 43 -37.76 -10.48 26.00
CA ASN A 43 -38.58 -11.27 26.92
C ASN A 43 -37.72 -12.35 27.57
N GLU A 44 -37.04 -12.00 28.67
CA GLU A 44 -36.78 -12.85 29.84
C GLU A 44 -35.79 -12.13 30.77
N SER A 45 -36.33 -11.19 31.55
CA SER A 45 -35.75 -10.83 32.84
C SER A 45 -36.50 -11.60 33.91
N GLU A 46 -35.83 -12.49 34.65
CA GLU A 46 -35.91 -12.58 36.11
C GLU A 46 -35.06 -13.75 36.64
N ASP A 47 -34.37 -13.45 37.75
CA ASP A 47 -33.96 -14.35 38.81
C ASP A 47 -32.59 -15.10 38.79
N THR A 48 -31.84 -14.73 39.84
CA THR A 48 -31.01 -15.56 40.75
C THR A 48 -29.54 -15.86 40.43
N ASP A 49 -28.69 -15.13 41.18
CA ASP A 49 -27.66 -15.59 42.10
C ASP A 49 -27.09 -17.03 42.01
N GLN A 50 -25.75 -17.07 42.09
CA GLN A 50 -24.87 -18.03 42.79
C GLN A 50 -24.53 -19.41 42.20
N GLU A 51 -23.26 -19.78 42.45
CA GLU A 51 -22.65 -21.13 42.45
C GLU A 51 -22.51 -21.83 41.09
N GLU A 52 -21.57 -22.72 40.80
CA GLU A 52 -20.33 -23.20 41.40
C GLU A 52 -19.63 -24.00 40.28
N THR A 53 -18.31 -24.16 40.45
CA THR A 53 -17.42 -25.26 40.05
C THR A 53 -17.91 -26.50 39.27
N GLN A 54 -16.94 -27.04 38.51
CA GLN A 54 -16.72 -28.45 38.10
C GLN A 54 -17.38 -28.98 36.80
N LYS A 55 -16.54 -29.30 35.81
CA LYS A 55 -16.29 -30.71 35.44
C LYS A 55 -15.06 -30.89 34.52
N GLN A 56 -14.11 -31.68 35.02
CA GLN A 56 -13.16 -32.46 34.22
C GLN A 56 -13.82 -33.79 33.82
N GLU A 57 -13.58 -34.27 32.61
CA GLU A 57 -13.61 -35.68 32.18
C GLU A 57 -12.87 -35.70 30.83
N LYS A 58 -11.57 -36.03 30.77
CA LYS A 58 -11.00 -37.38 30.56
C LYS A 58 -11.60 -38.12 29.36
N GLU A 59 -10.77 -38.36 28.34
CA GLU A 59 -10.45 -39.72 27.90
C GLU A 59 -9.15 -39.75 27.06
N ASN A 60 -8.21 -40.57 27.55
CA ASN A 60 -7.10 -41.14 26.79
C ASN A 60 -7.62 -42.35 26.01
N VAL A 61 -6.92 -42.75 24.93
CA VAL A 61 -6.27 -44.08 24.76
C VAL A 61 -6.13 -44.43 23.26
N THR A 62 -4.85 -44.39 22.83
CA THR A 62 -4.10 -45.29 21.91
C THR A 62 -4.61 -45.64 20.51
N GLU A 63 -3.72 -45.55 19.52
CA GLU A 63 -3.21 -46.73 18.80
C GLU A 63 -1.87 -46.45 18.09
N GLU A 64 -0.89 -47.32 18.35
CA GLU A 64 0.36 -47.47 17.61
C GLU A 64 0.09 -48.22 16.29
N THR A 65 0.82 -47.92 15.21
CA THR A 65 1.83 -48.83 14.59
C THR A 65 2.24 -48.42 13.17
N GLU A 66 3.57 -48.32 13.02
CA GLU A 66 4.43 -48.72 11.89
C GLU A 66 4.01 -48.48 10.42
N LYS A 67 4.90 -47.77 9.68
CA LYS A 67 5.60 -48.38 8.52
C LYS A 67 6.84 -47.60 8.08
N VAL A 68 7.80 -48.39 7.63
CA VAL A 68 9.17 -48.13 7.15
C VAL A 68 9.17 -48.02 5.61
N ASP A 69 10.00 -47.13 5.05
CA ASP A 69 10.87 -47.29 3.85
C ASP A 69 11.34 -45.89 3.38
N GLU A 70 12.63 -45.54 3.40
CA GLU A 70 13.73 -45.86 2.46
C GLU A 70 13.85 -44.91 1.25
N GLY A 71 15.04 -44.28 1.12
CA GLY A 71 15.61 -43.67 -0.10
C GLY A 71 15.12 -42.26 -0.44
N GLU A 72 15.90 -41.30 -0.94
CA GLU A 72 17.23 -41.29 -1.52
C GLU A 72 17.84 -39.89 -1.35
N THR A 73 19.12 -39.84 -1.03
CA THR A 73 19.99 -38.67 -1.15
C THR A 73 20.29 -38.35 -2.62
N LYS A 74 20.05 -37.11 -3.06
CA LYS A 74 20.66 -36.56 -4.29
C LYS A 74 21.48 -35.32 -3.97
N GLU A 75 22.79 -35.54 -3.90
CA GLU A 75 23.80 -34.53 -4.15
C GLU A 75 23.60 -33.93 -5.54
N THR A 76 23.52 -32.60 -5.62
CA THR A 76 23.88 -31.89 -6.86
C THR A 76 24.93 -30.84 -6.51
N LYS A 77 26.18 -31.19 -6.81
CA LYS A 77 27.26 -30.24 -7.05
C LYS A 77 26.88 -29.40 -8.26
N ASN A 78 26.88 -28.09 -8.12
CA ASN A 78 27.04 -27.20 -9.26
C ASN A 78 28.20 -26.26 -8.98
N GLU A 79 29.35 -26.61 -9.56
CA GLU A 79 30.50 -25.75 -9.74
C GLU A 79 30.11 -24.69 -10.77
N ASN A 80 30.21 -23.41 -10.43
CA ASN A 80 30.35 -22.38 -11.44
C ASN A 80 31.44 -21.40 -10.98
N GLU A 81 32.64 -21.67 -11.47
CA GLU A 81 33.74 -20.73 -11.51
C GLU A 81 33.33 -19.55 -12.37
N ASN A 82 33.31 -18.34 -11.81
CA ASN A 82 33.49 -17.15 -12.64
C ASN A 82 34.47 -16.18 -11.99
N LYS A 83 35.53 -15.97 -12.76
CA LYS A 83 36.78 -15.27 -12.44
C LYS A 83 36.75 -13.96 -13.23
N SER A 84 36.72 -12.84 -12.53
CA SER A 84 37.12 -11.51 -13.02
C SER A 84 37.43 -10.67 -11.79
N GLU A 85 38.68 -10.45 -11.37
CA GLU A 85 39.73 -9.67 -12.03
C GLU A 85 39.24 -8.27 -12.43
N THR A 86 39.31 -7.30 -11.50
CA THR A 86 39.69 -5.90 -11.77
C THR A 86 40.09 -5.17 -10.48
N THR A 87 41.41 -4.90 -10.41
CA THR A 87 42.09 -3.64 -10.07
C THR A 87 41.83 -2.92 -8.75
N ASP A 88 42.92 -2.87 -8.00
CA ASP A 88 43.29 -1.96 -6.92
C ASP A 88 43.03 -0.48 -7.23
N THR A 89 42.48 0.22 -6.25
CA THR A 89 42.90 1.59 -5.92
C THR A 89 42.95 1.73 -4.41
N GLU A 90 44.18 1.75 -3.91
CA GLU A 90 44.53 2.22 -2.57
C GLU A 90 44.01 3.64 -2.36
N THR A 91 43.48 3.92 -1.17
CA THR A 91 43.46 5.30 -0.67
C THR A 91 43.72 5.23 0.83
N GLU A 92 44.96 5.57 1.18
CA GLU A 92 45.41 5.88 2.52
C GLU A 92 44.49 6.93 3.16
N SER A 93 44.07 6.68 4.39
CA SER A 93 43.67 7.74 5.32
C SER A 93 44.16 7.34 6.70
N GLN A 94 45.32 7.88 7.04
CA GLN A 94 45.92 7.85 8.36
C GLN A 94 45.20 8.84 9.30
N ASN A 95 45.32 8.55 10.59
CA ASN A 95 45.23 9.46 11.75
C ASN A 95 43.85 10.06 12.12
N GLU A 96 43.34 9.67 13.29
CA GLU A 96 43.56 10.45 14.52
C GLU A 96 43.08 9.63 15.74
N VAL A 97 44.03 9.25 16.58
CA VAL A 97 43.79 8.78 17.96
C VAL A 97 44.08 9.99 18.84
N ALA A 98 43.09 10.43 19.60
CA ALA A 98 43.26 11.42 20.66
C ALA A 98 42.47 11.00 21.91
N ASP A 99 43.23 10.61 22.91
CA ASP A 99 43.11 10.98 24.33
C ASP A 99 41.71 11.15 24.93
N MET A 100 41.37 10.20 25.79
CA MET A 100 40.67 10.50 27.05
C MET A 100 41.05 9.46 28.11
N GLU A 101 42.23 9.66 28.70
CA GLU A 101 42.52 9.19 30.05
C GLU A 101 41.77 10.09 31.03
N LYS A 102 40.83 9.54 31.81
CA LYS A 102 40.52 10.04 33.14
C LYS A 102 40.34 8.88 34.11
N GLU A 103 41.25 8.92 35.06
CA GLU A 103 41.31 8.24 36.35
C GLU A 103 39.93 8.06 36.99
N ASN A 104 39.69 6.86 37.54
CA ASN A 104 38.85 6.73 38.72
C ASN A 104 39.36 5.55 39.56
N GLU A 105 40.14 5.91 40.59
CA GLU A 105 40.50 5.05 41.71
C GLU A 105 39.34 5.00 42.73
N ASN A 106 39.30 3.91 43.51
CA ASN A 106 38.40 3.59 44.63
C ASN A 106 36.99 3.08 44.19
N GLU A 107 36.43 1.99 44.71
CA GLU A 107 36.47 1.44 46.06
C GLU A 107 36.41 -0.10 46.08
N ASP A 108 37.21 -0.69 46.97
CA ASP A 108 37.05 -2.06 47.47
C ASP A 108 35.69 -2.19 48.18
N THR A 109 34.76 -2.94 47.60
CA THR A 109 33.64 -3.53 48.33
C THR A 109 33.64 -5.03 48.10
N GLU A 110 34.15 -5.75 49.11
CA GLU A 110 33.95 -7.19 49.29
C GLU A 110 32.44 -7.44 49.46
N ASN A 111 31.77 -7.83 48.39
CA ASN A 111 30.45 -8.45 48.47
C ASN A 111 30.63 -9.97 48.27
N GLN A 112 30.59 -10.69 49.39
CA GLN A 112 30.27 -12.11 49.40
C GLN A 112 28.80 -12.25 48.96
N THR A 113 28.58 -12.63 47.71
CA THR A 113 27.30 -13.17 47.27
C THR A 113 27.40 -14.68 47.28
N ASP A 114 26.60 -15.30 48.14
CA ASP A 114 26.39 -16.73 48.20
C ASP A 114 25.89 -17.23 46.83
N ASP A 115 26.71 -18.09 46.23
CA ASP A 115 26.46 -18.83 44.99
C ASP A 115 25.40 -19.91 45.27
N GLN A 116 24.13 -19.50 45.27
CA GLN A 116 23.01 -20.42 45.03
C GLN A 116 22.80 -20.48 43.52
N GLY A 117 23.41 -21.48 42.90
CA GLY A 117 23.17 -21.83 41.51
C GLY A 117 21.71 -22.22 41.31
N ASP A 118 20.92 -21.26 40.82
CA ASP A 118 19.71 -21.56 40.07
C ASP A 118 20.15 -22.10 38.71
N GLU A 119 20.06 -23.42 38.57
CA GLU A 119 20.00 -24.10 37.28
C GLU A 119 18.76 -23.59 36.54
N THR A 120 18.91 -22.44 35.87
CA THR A 120 17.90 -21.95 34.95
C THR A 120 17.79 -22.96 33.81
N ASP A 121 16.60 -23.51 33.70
CA ASP A 121 16.22 -24.62 32.84
C ASP A 121 16.48 -24.25 31.37
N LEU A 122 17.63 -24.67 30.82
CA LEU A 122 18.05 -24.41 29.45
C LEU A 122 17.14 -25.08 28.40
N SER A 123 16.13 -25.84 28.84
CA SER A 123 15.12 -26.48 28.00
C SER A 123 14.24 -25.48 27.25
N ASP A 124 14.05 -24.26 27.77
CA ASP A 124 13.23 -23.24 27.10
C ASP A 124 13.93 -22.53 25.93
N LEU A 125 15.27 -22.54 25.88
CA LEU A 125 16.01 -22.01 24.72
C LEU A 125 15.86 -22.89 23.47
N GLY A 126 15.56 -24.18 23.64
CA GLY A 126 15.29 -25.10 22.53
C GLY A 126 13.98 -24.73 21.80
N LYS A 127 12.93 -24.45 22.56
CA LYS A 127 11.60 -24.07 22.02
C LYS A 127 11.66 -22.76 21.26
N VAL A 128 12.39 -21.77 21.79
CA VAL A 128 12.58 -20.48 21.11
C VAL A 128 13.30 -20.67 19.77
N LYS A 129 14.23 -21.63 19.67
CA LYS A 129 14.95 -21.90 18.43
C LYS A 129 14.08 -22.60 17.38
N GLU A 130 13.19 -23.50 17.80
CA GLU A 130 12.18 -24.12 16.92
C GLU A 130 11.18 -23.08 16.41
N GLU A 131 10.64 -22.23 17.30
CA GLU A 131 9.72 -21.14 16.91
C GLU A 131 10.36 -20.15 15.92
N ILE A 132 11.65 -19.81 16.09
CA ILE A 132 12.37 -18.95 15.14
C ILE A 132 12.51 -19.62 13.76
N ASN A 133 12.68 -20.95 13.73
CA ASN A 133 12.83 -21.70 12.50
C ASN A 133 11.50 -21.79 11.74
N ASP A 134 10.41 -22.06 12.45
CA ASP A 134 9.05 -22.09 11.89
C ASP A 134 8.63 -20.73 11.32
N ILE A 135 8.97 -19.64 12.03
CA ILE A 135 8.71 -18.27 11.53
C ILE A 135 9.54 -17.98 10.28
N SER A 136 10.79 -18.44 10.22
CA SER A 136 11.65 -18.23 9.05
C SER A 136 11.14 -18.96 7.82
N GLU A 137 10.65 -20.19 7.99
CA GLU A 137 10.07 -21.00 6.91
C GLU A 137 8.76 -20.38 6.39
N SER A 138 7.89 -19.90 7.30
CA SER A 138 6.66 -19.19 6.94
C SER A 138 6.90 -17.87 6.18
N ILE A 139 7.96 -17.14 6.50
CA ILE A 139 8.34 -15.91 5.78
C ILE A 139 8.80 -16.23 4.34
N GLU A 140 9.57 -17.30 4.16
CA GLU A 140 10.05 -17.68 2.82
C GLU A 140 8.89 -18.19 1.94
N GLU A 141 7.92 -18.90 2.52
CA GLU A 141 6.71 -19.34 1.83
C GLU A 141 5.84 -18.15 1.38
N GLN A 142 5.59 -17.16 2.27
CA GLN A 142 4.87 -15.94 1.90
C GLN A 142 5.58 -15.10 0.83
N LYS A 143 6.91 -15.17 0.78
CA LYS A 143 7.70 -14.48 -0.24
C LYS A 143 7.57 -15.18 -1.60
N GLN A 144 7.61 -16.51 -1.63
CA GLN A 144 7.38 -17.28 -2.86
C GLN A 144 5.96 -17.10 -3.39
N GLU A 145 4.94 -17.07 -2.52
CA GLU A 145 3.55 -16.83 -2.91
C GLU A 145 3.37 -15.44 -3.54
N LYS A 146 3.98 -14.40 -2.95
CA LYS A 146 3.97 -13.05 -3.54
C LYS A 146 4.75 -12.94 -4.85
N GLU A 147 5.87 -13.62 -4.98
CA GLU A 147 6.63 -13.65 -6.24
C GLU A 147 5.79 -14.31 -7.34
N ALA A 148 5.11 -15.41 -7.05
CA ALA A 148 4.19 -16.07 -7.97
C ALA A 148 2.99 -15.18 -8.37
N GLU A 149 2.36 -14.49 -7.42
CA GLU A 149 1.25 -13.55 -7.73
C GLU A 149 1.70 -12.38 -8.61
N THR A 150 2.94 -11.89 -8.43
CA THR A 150 3.48 -10.82 -9.29
C THR A 150 3.81 -11.31 -10.68
N GLU A 151 4.26 -12.56 -10.83
CA GLU A 151 4.58 -13.15 -12.12
C GLU A 151 3.30 -13.42 -12.93
N THR A 152 2.22 -13.89 -12.29
CA THR A 152 0.92 -14.08 -12.97
C THR A 152 0.29 -12.76 -13.39
N ASN A 153 0.29 -11.73 -12.53
CA ASN A 153 -0.24 -10.42 -12.90
C ASN A 153 0.57 -9.74 -14.02
N SER A 154 1.90 -9.93 -14.05
CA SER A 154 2.72 -9.37 -15.13
C SER A 154 2.44 -10.03 -16.48
N LYS A 155 2.16 -11.33 -16.48
CA LYS A 155 1.87 -12.09 -17.70
C LYS A 155 0.48 -11.76 -18.26
N ASP A 156 -0.53 -11.69 -17.39
CA ASP A 156 -1.89 -11.30 -17.79
C ASP A 156 -1.94 -9.85 -18.31
N GLN A 157 -1.05 -8.98 -17.81
CA GLN A 157 -0.96 -7.60 -18.27
C GLN A 157 -0.18 -7.45 -19.60
N GLU A 158 0.84 -8.27 -19.85
CA GLU A 158 1.52 -8.32 -21.16
C GLU A 158 0.64 -8.94 -22.25
N ASP A 159 -0.13 -9.98 -21.93
CA ASP A 159 -1.06 -10.61 -22.87
C ASP A 159 -2.21 -9.64 -23.25
N ALA A 160 -2.73 -8.86 -22.30
CA ALA A 160 -3.76 -7.84 -22.57
C ALA A 160 -3.25 -6.66 -23.41
N LEU A 161 -1.98 -6.24 -23.23
CA LEU A 161 -1.40 -5.15 -24.02
C LEU A 161 -1.07 -5.58 -25.45
N ASN A 162 -0.71 -6.86 -25.66
CA ASN A 162 -0.47 -7.39 -27.00
C ASN A 162 -1.78 -7.58 -27.80
N GLU A 163 -2.90 -7.94 -27.16
CA GLU A 163 -4.22 -7.97 -27.85
C GLU A 163 -4.70 -6.56 -28.27
N GLU A 164 -4.43 -5.51 -27.47
CA GLU A 164 -4.76 -4.13 -27.85
C GLU A 164 -3.84 -3.58 -28.96
N GLU A 165 -2.55 -3.95 -29.01
CA GLU A 165 -1.66 -3.54 -30.11
C GLU A 165 -2.01 -4.21 -31.45
N GLU A 166 -2.49 -5.46 -31.45
CA GLU A 166 -2.89 -6.16 -32.68
C GLU A 166 -4.22 -5.62 -33.27
N GLU A 167 -5.15 -5.12 -32.43
CA GLU A 167 -6.37 -4.42 -32.91
C GLU A 167 -6.09 -2.99 -33.43
N VAL A 168 -5.05 -2.31 -32.93
CA VAL A 168 -4.70 -0.95 -33.37
C VAL A 168 -3.97 -0.96 -34.73
N GLU A 169 -3.14 -1.97 -35.02
CA GLU A 169 -2.49 -2.09 -36.34
C GLU A 169 -3.48 -2.42 -37.48
N GLU A 170 -4.61 -3.10 -37.21
CA GLU A 170 -5.65 -3.32 -38.22
C GLU A 170 -6.50 -2.06 -38.52
N MET A 171 -6.54 -1.06 -37.63
CA MET A 171 -7.28 0.19 -37.86
C MET A 171 -6.43 1.29 -38.51
N GLU A 172 -5.09 1.27 -38.41
CA GLU A 172 -4.23 2.32 -38.98
C GLU A 172 -3.97 2.21 -40.49
N THR A 173 -4.34 1.11 -41.15
CA THR A 173 -4.23 1.00 -42.63
C THR A 173 -5.49 1.43 -43.39
N GLY A 174 -6.56 1.86 -42.69
CA GLY A 174 -7.84 2.25 -43.28
C GLY A 174 -8.05 3.75 -43.55
N ASN A 175 -7.20 4.64 -43.02
CA ASN A 175 -7.37 6.08 -43.14
C ASN A 175 -6.43 6.71 -44.19
N GLU A 176 -6.56 6.26 -45.45
CA GLU A 176 -6.05 7.02 -46.59
C GLU A 176 -7.18 7.88 -47.16
N LYS A 177 -7.07 9.20 -46.95
CA LYS A 177 -7.85 10.31 -47.56
C LYS A 177 -9.27 10.54 -47.01
N VAL A 178 -9.36 11.40 -46.01
CA VAL A 178 -10.50 12.33 -45.90
C VAL A 178 -9.92 13.73 -45.82
N ASP A 179 -10.44 14.57 -46.68
CA ASP A 179 -9.89 15.84 -47.12
C ASP A 179 -9.67 16.84 -45.97
N GLU A 180 -8.48 17.43 -45.95
CA GLU A 180 -8.27 18.79 -45.48
C GLU A 180 -9.20 19.69 -46.30
N ASP A 181 -10.23 20.28 -45.68
CA ASP A 181 -10.84 21.58 -46.03
C ASP A 181 -12.25 21.69 -45.44
N MET A 182 -12.35 22.27 -44.23
CA MET A 182 -13.36 23.25 -43.83
C MET A 182 -13.30 23.44 -42.31
N GLU A 183 -12.27 24.17 -41.86
CA GLU A 183 -12.37 24.89 -40.59
C GLU A 183 -13.40 26.02 -40.78
N ILE A 184 -14.67 25.72 -40.51
CA ILE A 184 -15.69 26.75 -40.35
C ILE A 184 -15.48 27.31 -38.94
N ASP A 185 -14.84 28.47 -38.85
CA ASP A 185 -14.74 29.24 -37.62
C ASP A 185 -16.16 29.70 -37.20
N PRO A 186 -16.73 29.18 -36.10
CA PRO A 186 -18.08 29.56 -35.67
C PRO A 186 -18.15 30.98 -35.11
N SER A 187 -17.04 31.74 -35.08
CA SER A 187 -17.02 33.13 -34.64
C SER A 187 -17.30 34.17 -35.74
N GLU A 188 -17.46 33.77 -37.01
CA GLU A 188 -17.76 34.68 -38.13
C GLU A 188 -19.25 34.76 -38.53
N ILE A 189 -20.16 34.14 -37.78
CA ILE A 189 -21.60 34.36 -38.00
C ILE A 189 -22.03 35.58 -37.18
N ASP A 190 -21.76 36.78 -37.70
CA ASP A 190 -22.33 38.03 -37.21
C ASP A 190 -23.85 38.02 -37.47
N LEU A 191 -24.62 37.63 -36.44
CA LEU A 191 -26.09 37.64 -36.47
C LEU A 191 -26.69 39.06 -36.34
N ASP A 192 -25.84 40.08 -36.24
CA ASP A 192 -26.26 41.47 -36.05
C ASP A 192 -26.63 42.18 -37.38
N ASP A 193 -26.46 41.54 -38.54
CA ASP A 193 -26.75 42.10 -39.88
C ASP A 193 -28.08 41.62 -40.50
N ILE A 194 -28.98 40.97 -39.74
CA ILE A 194 -30.36 40.76 -40.19
C ILE A 194 -31.19 41.99 -39.81
N GLU A 195 -30.98 43.07 -40.58
CA GLU A 195 -31.93 44.18 -40.65
C GLU A 195 -33.21 43.63 -41.32
N ILE A 196 -34.23 43.35 -40.51
CA ILE A 196 -35.58 43.14 -41.01
C ILE A 196 -36.11 44.53 -41.31
N ASP A 197 -36.03 44.94 -42.58
CA ASP A 197 -36.68 46.15 -43.07
C ASP A 197 -38.19 46.05 -42.80
N ASP A 198 -38.65 46.78 -41.79
CA ASP A 198 -40.06 46.97 -41.45
C ASP A 198 -40.66 47.98 -42.44
N ASP A 199 -40.79 47.56 -43.70
CA ASP A 199 -41.45 48.31 -44.79
C ASP A 199 -42.99 48.29 -44.60
N SER A 200 -43.47 48.71 -43.43
CA SER A 200 -44.90 48.80 -43.10
C SER A 200 -45.46 50.22 -43.14
N GLU A 201 -44.82 51.13 -43.88
CA GLU A 201 -45.36 52.46 -44.17
C GLU A 201 -45.89 52.53 -45.62
N ASP A 202 -47.05 53.17 -45.78
CA ASP A 202 -47.79 53.45 -47.04
C ASP A 202 -48.78 52.39 -47.55
N ILE A 203 -49.85 52.15 -46.77
CA ILE A 203 -51.18 51.84 -47.33
C ILE A 203 -52.09 53.05 -47.05
N GLU A 204 -51.82 54.16 -47.73
CA GLU A 204 -52.76 55.29 -47.80
C GLU A 204 -53.80 55.02 -48.90
N ASP A 205 -55.07 55.06 -48.48
CA ASP A 205 -56.24 55.46 -49.26
C ASP A 205 -56.44 54.83 -50.65
N LEU A 206 -56.78 53.54 -50.69
CA LEU A 206 -57.58 52.99 -51.77
C LEU A 206 -59.07 53.31 -51.52
N GLU A 207 -59.55 54.38 -52.15
CA GLU A 207 -60.99 54.63 -52.34
C GLU A 207 -61.63 53.40 -53.01
N VAL A 208 -62.37 52.63 -52.24
CA VAL A 208 -63.17 51.50 -52.72
C VAL A 208 -64.38 52.07 -53.46
N GLU A 209 -64.29 52.13 -54.80
CA GLU A 209 -65.48 52.25 -55.64
C GLU A 209 -66.33 50.98 -55.44
N GLU A 210 -67.54 51.13 -54.92
CA GLU A 210 -68.52 50.04 -54.82
C GLU A 210 -68.94 49.59 -56.24
N PRO A 211 -68.64 48.35 -56.66
CA PRO A 211 -69.20 47.83 -57.88
C PRO A 211 -70.64 47.35 -57.61
N ASP A 212 -71.60 47.91 -58.36
CA ASP A 212 -72.94 47.32 -58.52
C ASP A 212 -72.80 45.93 -59.17
N THR A 213 -72.70 44.88 -58.35
CA THR A 213 -72.70 43.49 -58.81
C THR A 213 -74.07 42.85 -58.63
N GLU A 214 -74.66 42.46 -59.76
CA GLU A 214 -75.79 41.55 -59.84
C GLU A 214 -75.47 40.21 -59.16
N PRO A 215 -76.45 39.54 -58.50
CA PRO A 215 -76.22 38.28 -57.80
C PRO A 215 -75.99 37.14 -58.80
N VAL A 216 -74.73 36.87 -59.09
CA VAL A 216 -74.32 35.65 -59.79
C VAL A 216 -74.33 34.51 -58.77
N GLN A 217 -75.22 33.54 -58.94
CA GLN A 217 -75.22 32.30 -58.16
C GLN A 217 -74.07 31.43 -58.66
N TYR A 218 -72.91 31.54 -58.01
CA TYR A 218 -71.82 30.58 -58.16
C TYR A 218 -72.15 29.33 -57.33
N GLU A 219 -71.84 28.16 -57.87
CA GLU A 219 -71.96 26.90 -57.14
C GLU A 219 -70.82 26.86 -56.08
N ASP A 220 -71.09 27.43 -54.91
CA ASP A 220 -70.14 27.71 -53.80
C ASP A 220 -69.51 26.47 -53.12
N THR A 221 -69.76 25.25 -53.63
CA THR A 221 -69.35 24.01 -52.96
C THR A 221 -67.87 23.65 -53.11
N ASP A 222 -67.17 24.18 -54.11
CA ASP A 222 -65.75 23.84 -54.34
C ASP A 222 -64.80 24.60 -53.40
N ILE A 223 -65.13 25.85 -53.05
CA ILE A 223 -64.33 26.70 -52.15
C ILE A 223 -64.38 26.19 -50.71
N GLU A 224 -65.53 25.71 -50.25
CA GLU A 224 -65.69 25.16 -48.90
C GLU A 224 -64.83 23.91 -48.67
N ASN A 225 -64.67 23.06 -49.70
CA ASN A 225 -63.81 21.87 -49.63
C ASN A 225 -62.32 22.24 -49.60
N GLU A 226 -61.89 23.19 -50.45
CA GLU A 226 -60.50 23.68 -50.43
C GLU A 226 -60.13 24.35 -49.09
N MET A 227 -61.06 25.09 -48.49
CA MET A 227 -60.88 25.70 -47.18
C MET A 227 -60.76 24.65 -46.06
N GLY A 228 -61.51 23.55 -46.15
CA GLY A 228 -61.39 22.39 -45.25
C GLY A 228 -60.00 21.74 -45.29
N ASP A 229 -59.50 21.45 -46.49
CA ASP A 229 -58.16 20.87 -46.70
C ASP A 229 -57.04 21.80 -46.18
N LEU A 230 -57.20 23.12 -46.35
CA LEU A 230 -56.27 24.10 -45.82
C LEU A 230 -56.28 24.13 -44.29
N LEU A 231 -57.46 24.03 -43.66
CA LEU A 231 -57.57 24.00 -42.19
C LEU A 231 -56.90 22.75 -41.61
N GLU A 232 -57.05 21.59 -42.25
CA GLU A 232 -56.40 20.35 -41.84
C GLU A 232 -54.86 20.47 -41.95
N LYS A 233 -54.36 21.04 -43.06
CA LYS A 233 -52.92 21.32 -43.23
C LYS A 233 -52.38 22.28 -42.17
N VAL A 234 -53.13 23.32 -41.80
CA VAL A 234 -52.73 24.25 -40.73
C VAL A 234 -52.61 23.51 -39.41
N ASN A 235 -53.58 22.66 -39.06
CA ASN A 235 -53.51 21.86 -37.83
C ASN A 235 -52.31 20.89 -37.84
N GLU A 236 -52.00 20.25 -38.96
CA GLU A 236 -50.81 19.43 -39.09
C GLU A 236 -49.51 20.25 -38.93
N MET A 237 -49.47 21.46 -39.50
CA MET A 237 -48.32 22.35 -39.36
C MET A 237 -48.14 22.76 -37.89
N ASP A 238 -49.21 23.09 -37.17
CA ASP A 238 -49.15 23.41 -35.75
C ASP A 238 -48.60 22.24 -34.91
N GLU A 239 -49.02 21.00 -35.21
CA GLU A 239 -48.48 19.81 -34.53
C GLU A 239 -46.98 19.60 -34.84
N LYS A 240 -46.57 19.80 -36.10
CA LYS A 240 -45.16 19.71 -36.52
C LYS A 240 -44.32 20.80 -35.85
N VAL A 241 -44.82 22.03 -35.76
CA VAL A 241 -44.17 23.14 -35.07
C VAL A 241 -44.03 22.84 -33.58
N ALA A 242 -45.08 22.34 -32.92
CA ALA A 242 -45.02 21.95 -31.50
C ALA A 242 -44.00 20.84 -31.23
N LYS A 243 -43.90 19.83 -32.12
CA LYS A 243 -42.86 18.78 -32.05
C LYS A 243 -41.46 19.37 -32.24
N ALA A 244 -41.28 20.28 -33.20
CA ALA A 244 -40.01 20.93 -33.47
C ALA A 244 -39.53 21.81 -32.29
N VAL A 245 -40.43 22.54 -31.64
CA VAL A 245 -40.11 23.34 -30.44
C VAL A 245 -39.66 22.44 -29.30
N LYS A 246 -40.39 21.37 -29.00
CA LYS A 246 -40.01 20.38 -27.96
C LYS A 246 -38.65 19.72 -28.28
N ALA A 247 -38.38 19.43 -29.55
CA ALA A 247 -37.10 18.89 -29.97
C ALA A 247 -35.95 19.89 -29.77
N LYS A 248 -36.16 21.18 -30.10
CA LYS A 248 -35.18 22.25 -29.86
C LYS A 248 -34.88 22.42 -28.36
N GLU A 249 -35.88 22.36 -27.50
CA GLU A 249 -35.68 22.42 -26.04
C GLU A 249 -34.86 21.24 -25.51
N LYS A 250 -35.17 20.02 -25.95
CA LYS A 250 -34.40 18.82 -25.59
C LYS A 250 -32.95 18.92 -26.08
N ARG A 251 -32.74 19.42 -27.30
CA ARG A 251 -31.41 19.65 -27.86
C ARG A 251 -30.61 20.64 -27.02
N LYS A 252 -31.20 21.77 -26.62
CA LYS A 252 -30.53 22.76 -25.75
C LYS A 252 -30.13 22.15 -24.39
N LYS A 253 -30.98 21.32 -23.79
CA LYS A 253 -30.64 20.61 -22.54
C LYS A 253 -29.47 19.64 -22.74
N ALA A 254 -29.51 18.84 -23.81
CA ALA A 254 -28.41 17.94 -24.13
C ALA A 254 -27.09 18.69 -24.40
N GLU A 255 -27.14 19.85 -25.08
CA GLU A 255 -25.97 20.70 -25.31
C GLU A 255 -25.35 21.17 -23.97
N THR A 256 -26.18 21.61 -23.01
CA THR A 256 -25.68 22.00 -21.67
C THR A 256 -25.08 20.83 -20.88
N GLU A 257 -25.70 19.64 -20.94
CA GLU A 257 -25.16 18.42 -20.29
C GLU A 257 -23.82 18.01 -20.91
N VAL A 258 -23.68 18.10 -22.24
CA VAL A 258 -22.43 17.83 -22.94
C VAL A 258 -21.33 18.80 -22.54
N GLU A 259 -21.64 20.09 -22.35
CA GLU A 259 -20.66 21.06 -21.85
C GLU A 259 -20.20 20.76 -20.42
N GLU A 260 -21.11 20.33 -19.54
CA GLU A 260 -20.78 19.94 -18.17
C GLU A 260 -19.89 18.68 -18.15
N LEU A 261 -20.24 17.66 -18.94
CA LEU A 261 -19.43 16.45 -19.07
C LEU A 261 -18.04 16.73 -19.61
N LYS A 262 -17.89 17.67 -20.56
CA LYS A 262 -16.58 18.13 -21.04
C LYS A 262 -15.76 18.74 -19.91
N LYS A 263 -16.35 19.57 -19.06
CA LYS A 263 -15.66 20.17 -17.89
C LYS A 263 -15.22 19.09 -16.90
N GLN A 264 -16.10 18.13 -16.58
CA GLN A 264 -15.78 17.01 -15.70
C GLN A 264 -14.64 16.15 -16.27
N LYS A 265 -14.65 15.87 -17.58
CA LYS A 265 -13.57 15.14 -18.27
C LYS A 265 -12.21 15.83 -18.11
N GLU A 266 -12.15 17.15 -18.31
CA GLU A 266 -10.91 17.92 -18.15
C GLU A 266 -10.42 17.96 -16.69
N GLU A 267 -11.33 18.01 -15.72
CA GLU A 267 -10.97 17.91 -14.31
C GLU A 267 -10.42 16.52 -13.94
N MET A 268 -11.07 15.45 -14.41
CA MET A 268 -10.59 14.09 -14.22
C MET A 268 -9.20 13.90 -14.84
N LYS A 269 -8.97 14.42 -16.04
CA LYS A 269 -7.65 14.39 -16.69
C LYS A 269 -6.56 15.04 -15.83
N LYS A 270 -6.82 16.22 -15.26
CA LYS A 270 -5.88 16.90 -14.34
C LYS A 270 -5.63 16.08 -13.07
N ASN A 271 -6.63 15.36 -12.57
CA ASN A 271 -6.47 14.52 -11.39
C ASN A 271 -5.64 13.26 -11.70
N ILE A 272 -5.85 12.64 -12.86
CA ILE A 272 -5.03 11.53 -13.36
C ILE A 272 -3.55 11.97 -13.45
N GLU A 273 -3.27 13.13 -14.06
CA GLU A 273 -1.90 13.65 -14.15
C GLU A 273 -1.24 13.90 -12.77
N LYS A 274 -2.01 14.39 -11.79
CA LYS A 274 -1.52 14.56 -10.41
C LYS A 274 -1.21 13.22 -9.75
N LEU A 275 -2.05 12.21 -9.96
CA LEU A 275 -1.85 10.87 -9.41
C LEU A 275 -0.61 10.20 -10.03
N GLN A 276 -0.43 10.29 -11.35
CA GLN A 276 0.76 9.77 -12.03
C GLN A 276 2.05 10.41 -11.50
N LYS A 277 2.05 11.72 -11.23
CA LYS A 277 3.20 12.40 -10.60
C LYS A 277 3.49 11.86 -9.20
N LYS A 278 2.47 11.69 -8.36
CA LYS A 278 2.61 11.11 -7.02
C LYS A 278 3.14 9.68 -7.07
N GLU A 279 2.66 8.87 -8.01
CA GLU A 279 3.11 7.50 -8.20
C GLU A 279 4.61 7.43 -8.50
N VAL A 280 5.11 8.30 -9.38
CA VAL A 280 6.55 8.39 -9.71
C VAL A 280 7.38 8.81 -8.48
N GLU A 281 6.90 9.77 -7.69
CA GLU A 281 7.56 10.20 -6.45
C GLU A 281 7.61 9.09 -5.40
N GLU A 282 6.53 8.34 -5.23
CA GLU A 282 6.47 7.20 -4.29
C GLU A 282 7.38 6.05 -4.73
N LYS A 283 7.39 5.72 -6.03
CA LYS A 283 8.34 4.76 -6.62
C LYS A 283 9.79 5.16 -6.34
N GLN A 284 10.13 6.44 -6.41
CA GLN A 284 11.47 6.92 -6.07
C GLN A 284 11.79 6.77 -4.58
N LYS A 285 10.87 7.16 -3.68
CA LYS A 285 11.03 6.97 -2.24
C LYS A 285 11.24 5.50 -1.87
N LEU A 286 10.51 4.59 -2.52
CA LEU A 286 10.64 3.15 -2.31
C LEU A 286 12.04 2.63 -2.72
N ARG A 287 12.58 3.10 -3.85
CA ARG A 287 13.96 2.80 -4.27
C ARG A 287 14.98 3.28 -3.24
N ASP A 288 14.81 4.49 -2.70
CA ASP A 288 15.71 5.05 -1.70
C ASP A 288 15.67 4.27 -0.38
N ILE A 289 14.48 3.87 0.06
CA ILE A 289 14.30 3.01 1.25
C ILE A 289 14.97 1.66 1.03
N LYS A 290 14.74 1.01 -0.12
CA LYS A 290 15.38 -0.28 -0.47
C LYS A 290 16.91 -0.18 -0.43
N ASN A 291 17.47 0.90 -0.97
CA ASN A 291 18.92 1.13 -0.95
C ASN A 291 19.47 1.40 0.47
N LYS A 292 18.73 2.14 1.30
CA LYS A 292 19.08 2.31 2.72
C LYS A 292 19.03 0.99 3.48
N GLY A 293 18.01 0.17 3.24
CA GLY A 293 17.89 -1.19 3.79
C GLY A 293 19.09 -2.07 3.46
N LYS A 294 19.50 -2.11 2.19
CA LYS A 294 20.73 -2.84 1.76
C LYS A 294 21.98 -2.36 2.51
N LYS A 295 22.17 -1.05 2.65
CA LYS A 295 23.32 -0.47 3.39
C LYS A 295 23.29 -0.82 4.87
N LEU A 296 22.11 -0.84 5.49
CA LEU A 296 21.96 -1.25 6.89
C LEU A 296 22.28 -2.73 7.06
N ASN A 297 21.82 -3.60 6.15
CA ASN A 297 22.11 -5.03 6.22
C ASN A 297 23.62 -5.34 6.18
N VAL A 298 24.37 -4.67 5.30
CA VAL A 298 25.84 -4.77 5.25
C VAL A 298 26.47 -4.34 6.58
N LYS A 299 25.96 -3.27 7.21
CA LYS A 299 26.46 -2.82 8.51
C LYS A 299 26.16 -3.82 9.63
N ILE A 300 24.98 -4.46 9.60
CA ILE A 300 24.59 -5.49 10.57
C ILE A 300 25.54 -6.68 10.47
N HIS A 301 25.77 -7.23 9.28
CA HIS A 301 26.73 -8.33 9.10
C HIS A 301 28.14 -7.96 9.57
N LYS A 302 28.62 -6.75 9.28
CA LYS A 302 29.93 -6.30 9.79
C LYS A 302 29.96 -6.23 11.33
N ILE A 303 28.86 -5.84 11.98
CA ILE A 303 28.77 -5.83 13.45
C ILE A 303 28.77 -7.26 13.97
N GLU A 304 28.03 -8.18 13.35
CA GLU A 304 28.02 -9.60 13.71
C GLU A 304 29.42 -10.22 13.64
N GLU A 305 30.16 -9.99 12.55
CA GLU A 305 31.56 -10.42 12.39
C GLU A 305 32.48 -9.84 13.47
N ASN A 306 32.28 -8.57 13.84
CA ASN A 306 33.07 -7.96 14.92
C ASN A 306 32.75 -8.59 16.28
N VAL A 307 31.47 -8.88 16.56
CA VAL A 307 31.04 -9.51 17.80
C VAL A 307 31.63 -10.92 17.93
N THR A 308 31.55 -11.73 16.88
CA THR A 308 32.15 -13.08 16.88
C THR A 308 33.66 -13.02 17.09
N GLY A 309 34.36 -12.10 16.41
CA GLY A 309 35.80 -11.89 16.62
C GLY A 309 36.15 -11.42 18.05
N LEU A 310 35.31 -10.60 18.69
CA LEU A 310 35.49 -10.21 20.08
C LEU A 310 35.27 -11.37 21.06
N GLU A 311 34.30 -12.25 20.78
CA GLU A 311 34.06 -13.45 21.60
C GLU A 311 35.24 -14.43 21.55
N GLU A 312 35.83 -14.63 20.38
CA GLU A 312 37.04 -15.45 20.21
C GLU A 312 38.22 -14.87 21.00
N ARG A 313 38.47 -13.55 20.88
CA ARG A 313 39.50 -12.88 21.67
C ARG A 313 39.27 -13.00 23.17
N LYS A 314 38.00 -12.88 23.62
CA LYS A 314 37.62 -13.09 25.02
C LYS A 314 37.92 -14.51 25.50
N LYS A 315 37.68 -15.53 24.67
CA LYS A 315 38.05 -16.93 24.98
C LYS A 315 39.56 -17.10 25.09
N GLY A 316 40.32 -16.51 24.15
CA GLY A 316 41.80 -16.52 24.20
C GLY A 316 42.35 -15.89 25.48
N LEU A 317 41.89 -14.69 25.83
CA LEU A 317 42.31 -14.02 27.07
C LEU A 317 41.95 -14.80 28.33
N LYS A 318 40.80 -15.49 28.35
CA LYS A 318 40.44 -16.38 29.48
C LYS A 318 41.43 -17.53 29.62
N GLN A 319 41.88 -18.11 28.52
CA GLN A 319 42.90 -19.17 28.51
C GLN A 319 44.24 -18.63 29.02
N ASP A 320 44.71 -17.50 28.49
CA ASP A 320 45.97 -16.87 28.90
C ASP A 320 45.97 -16.57 30.42
N ILE A 321 44.85 -16.07 30.95
CA ILE A 321 44.70 -15.83 32.40
C ILE A 321 44.78 -17.13 33.20
N SER A 322 44.22 -18.23 32.70
CA SER A 322 44.30 -19.53 33.35
C SER A 322 45.75 -20.02 33.41
N ASP A 323 46.46 -19.94 32.29
CA ASP A 323 47.85 -20.40 32.17
C ASP A 323 48.77 -19.58 33.09
N LEU A 324 48.64 -18.24 33.09
CA LEU A 324 49.38 -17.36 34.00
C LEU A 324 49.09 -17.67 35.48
N ARG A 325 47.87 -18.07 35.84
CA ARG A 325 47.54 -18.50 37.21
C ARG A 325 48.27 -19.79 37.59
N GLU A 326 48.42 -20.72 36.67
CA GLU A 326 49.17 -21.96 36.88
C GLU A 326 50.68 -21.71 37.01
N GLU A 327 51.25 -20.90 36.12
CA GLU A 327 52.65 -20.47 36.20
C GLU A 327 52.96 -19.79 37.54
N LYS A 328 52.09 -18.87 37.98
CA LYS A 328 52.19 -18.21 39.29
C LYS A 328 52.18 -19.21 40.45
N LYS A 329 51.36 -20.27 40.39
CA LYS A 329 51.33 -21.33 41.40
C LYS A 329 52.64 -22.12 41.39
N SER A 330 53.18 -22.43 40.21
CA SER A 330 54.46 -23.12 40.06
C SER A 330 55.61 -22.30 40.65
N LEU A 331 55.72 -21.02 40.27
CA LEU A 331 56.75 -20.11 40.77
C LEU A 331 56.70 -19.95 42.30
N LYS A 332 55.49 -19.89 42.89
CA LYS A 332 55.33 -19.89 44.35
C LYS A 332 55.90 -21.15 45.01
N LYS A 333 55.78 -22.32 44.39
CA LYS A 333 56.38 -23.57 44.91
C LYS A 333 57.91 -23.51 44.83
N ASP A 334 58.44 -23.02 43.72
CA ASP A 334 59.89 -22.88 43.53
C ASP A 334 60.50 -21.91 44.53
N ILE A 335 59.87 -20.76 44.78
CA ILE A 335 60.31 -19.81 45.80
C ILE A 335 60.35 -20.47 47.18
N LYS A 336 59.30 -21.21 47.59
CA LYS A 336 59.28 -21.94 48.87
C LYS A 336 60.43 -22.95 48.98
N ARG A 337 60.72 -23.68 47.90
CA ARG A 337 61.81 -24.65 47.84
C ARG A 337 63.17 -23.96 47.98
N ILE A 338 63.39 -22.86 47.28
CA ILE A 338 64.62 -22.05 47.36
C ILE A 338 64.81 -21.52 48.78
N SER A 339 63.76 -20.93 49.38
CA SER A 339 63.81 -20.44 50.76
C SER A 339 64.20 -21.53 51.76
N SER A 340 63.58 -22.71 51.67
CA SER A 340 63.93 -23.85 52.53
C SER A 340 65.38 -24.32 52.33
N ASN A 341 65.87 -24.37 51.10
CA ASN A 341 67.26 -24.72 50.81
C ASN A 341 68.24 -23.67 51.38
N MET A 342 67.88 -22.38 51.32
CA MET A 342 68.70 -21.29 51.84
C MET A 342 68.81 -21.34 53.36
N GLU A 343 67.73 -21.68 54.06
CA GLU A 343 67.72 -21.89 55.52
C GLU A 343 68.64 -23.06 55.92
N LYS A 344 68.55 -24.20 55.23
CA LYS A 344 69.45 -25.34 55.46
C LYS A 344 70.92 -24.97 55.23
N LEU A 345 71.20 -24.23 54.16
CA LEU A 345 72.56 -23.77 53.87
C LEU A 345 73.08 -22.84 54.97
N LYS A 346 72.27 -21.90 55.45
CA LYS A 346 72.63 -21.03 56.59
C LYS A 346 72.93 -21.84 57.85
N GLN A 347 72.12 -22.85 58.15
CA GLN A 347 72.35 -23.74 59.30
C GLN A 347 73.70 -24.47 59.16
N ASN A 348 73.94 -25.13 58.02
CA ASN A 348 75.20 -25.84 57.76
C ASN A 348 76.41 -24.92 57.89
N LEU A 349 76.30 -23.67 57.44
CA LEU A 349 77.38 -22.69 57.53
C LEU A 349 77.67 -22.27 58.97
N GLY A 350 76.62 -22.13 59.80
CA GLY A 350 76.76 -21.88 61.23
C GLY A 350 77.37 -23.05 61.99
N GLU A 351 77.06 -24.29 61.60
CA GLU A 351 77.68 -25.50 62.16
C GLU A 351 79.18 -25.59 61.81
N LEU A 352 79.59 -25.15 60.61
CA LEU A 352 81.00 -25.10 60.20
C LEU A 352 81.83 -24.01 60.91
N GLN A 353 81.19 -22.98 61.45
CA GLN A 353 81.85 -21.85 62.12
C GLN A 353 82.05 -22.07 63.63
N ASN A 354 81.40 -23.07 64.21
CA ASN A 354 81.58 -23.49 65.61
C ASN A 354 82.55 -24.68 65.69
#